data_AF-A0A9D8BPN7-F1
#
_entry.id   AF-A0A9D8BPN7-F1
#
_cell.length_a   1.000
_cell.length_b   1.000
_cell.length_c   1.000
_cell.angle_alpha   90.00
_cell.angle_beta   90.00
_cell.angle_gamma   90.00
#
_symmetry.space_group_name_H-M   'P 1'
#
loop_
_entity.id
_entity.type
_entity.pdbx_description
1 polymer ?
#
loop_
_entity_poly.entity_id
_entity_poly.type
_entity_poly.pdbx_seq_one_letter_code
_entity_poly.pdbx_strand_id
1 'polypeptide(L)' 'IVGSPGGLEGGVEVEAHNDHRVIMLLTIVALRCRRPVTILDAHHVAKSYPAFFDDLKALGAKIELVGF' A
#
# COMPACT_ATOMS: atom_id res chain seq x y z
N ILE A 1 10.65 -7.60 -17.17
CA ILE A 1 10.96 -6.88 -15.92
C ILE A 1 11.35 -7.92 -14.88
N VAL A 2 12.53 -7.83 -14.30
CA VAL A 2 12.96 -8.70 -13.18
C VAL A 2 12.89 -7.86 -11.92
N GLY A 3 12.14 -8.32 -10.90
CA GLY A 3 11.98 -7.59 -9.65
C GLY A 3 13.24 -7.63 -8.77
N SER A 4 13.31 -6.78 -7.76
CA SER A 4 14.34 -6.87 -6.71
C SER A 4 13.93 -7.93 -5.67
N PRO A 5 14.60 -9.10 -5.61
CA PRO A 5 14.27 -10.12 -4.61
C PRO A 5 14.57 -9.64 -3.18
N GLY A 6 15.52 -8.71 -3.03
CA GLY A 6 15.93 -8.15 -1.74
C GLY A 6 14.98 -7.11 -1.16
N GLY A 7 13.93 -6.71 -1.89
CA GLY A 7 12.96 -5.71 -1.46
C GLY A 7 13.50 -4.28 -1.49
N LEU A 8 12.70 -3.35 -0.97
CA LEU A 8 13.10 -1.96 -0.69
C LEU A 8 13.26 -1.76 0.82
N GLU A 9 13.94 -0.69 1.25
CA GLU A 9 14.15 -0.45 2.68
C GLU A 9 12.83 -0.13 3.42
N GLY A 10 11.97 0.72 2.85
CA GLY A 10 10.76 1.21 3.52
C GLY A 10 11.07 2.15 4.68
N GLY A 11 10.19 2.22 5.68
CA GLY A 11 10.37 3.06 6.87
C GLY A 11 10.10 4.54 6.62
N VAL A 12 9.24 4.82 5.65
CA VAL A 12 8.91 6.16 5.19
C VAL A 12 7.40 6.38 5.23
N GLU A 13 7.02 7.64 5.28
CA GLU A 13 5.66 8.10 5.01
C GLU A 13 5.61 8.63 3.56
N VAL A 14 4.54 8.30 2.84
CA VAL A 14 4.35 8.69 1.45
C VAL A 14 2.94 9.21 1.22
N GLU A 15 2.84 10.25 0.39
CA GLU A 15 1.57 10.79 -0.09
C GLU A 15 1.37 10.41 -1.56
N ALA A 16 0.14 10.06 -1.93
CA ALA A 16 -0.22 9.68 -3.29
C ALA A 16 -0.97 10.79 -4.06
N HIS A 17 -1.06 11.99 -3.47
CA HIS A 17 -1.75 13.16 -4.04
C HIS A 17 -3.14 12.83 -4.61
N ASN A 18 -3.92 12.06 -3.82
CA ASN A 18 -5.30 11.65 -4.13
C ASN A 18 -5.48 10.75 -5.37
N ASP A 19 -4.41 10.20 -5.96
CA ASP A 19 -4.53 9.21 -7.04
C ASP A 19 -4.62 7.78 -6.47
N HIS A 20 -5.83 7.21 -6.52
CA HIS A 20 -6.11 5.83 -6.11
C HIS A 20 -5.19 4.77 -6.72
N ARG A 21 -4.73 4.96 -7.95
CA ARG A 21 -3.81 4.01 -8.62
C ARG A 21 -2.43 4.09 -8.00
N VAL A 22 -1.98 5.29 -7.63
CA VAL A 22 -0.69 5.48 -6.95
C VAL A 22 -0.76 4.89 -5.55
N ILE A 23 -1.87 5.04 -4.82
CA ILE A 23 -2.06 4.37 -3.51
C ILE A 23 -1.99 2.84 -3.66
N MET A 24 -2.70 2.27 -4.64
CA MET A 24 -2.65 0.83 -4.91
C MET A 24 -1.24 0.37 -5.27
N LEU A 25 -0.53 1.09 -6.15
CA LEU A 25 0.85 0.82 -6.51
C LEU A 25 1.77 0.84 -5.28
N LEU A 26 1.71 1.91 -4.48
CA LEU A 26 2.52 2.07 -3.27
C LEU A 26 2.21 0.99 -2.24
N THR A 27 0.96 0.53 -2.14
CA THR A 27 0.57 -0.59 -1.28
C THR A 27 1.29 -1.87 -1.70
N ILE A 28 1.31 -2.20 -3.00
CA ILE A 28 2.03 -3.38 -3.49
C ILE A 28 3.55 -3.25 -3.28
N VAL A 29 4.11 -2.05 -3.46
CA VAL A 29 5.52 -1.77 -3.16
C VAL A 29 5.82 -1.98 -1.67
N ALA A 30 4.95 -1.47 -0.78
CA ALA A 30 5.08 -1.59 0.67
C ALA A 30 5.09 -3.05 1.14
N LEU A 31 4.33 -3.95 0.50
CA LEU A 31 4.36 -5.40 0.81
C LEU A 31 5.73 -6.05 0.55
N ARG A 32 6.62 -5.38 -0.18
CA ARG A 32 7.99 -5.83 -0.46
C ARG A 32 9.06 -5.01 0.25
N CYS A 33 8.68 -4.09 1.14
CA CYS A 33 9.60 -3.32 1.96
C CYS A 33 10.06 -4.12 3.19
N ARG A 34 11.30 -3.85 3.63
CA ARG A 34 11.89 -4.45 4.84
C ARG A 34 11.34 -3.79 6.11
N ARG A 35 11.00 -2.52 6.04
CA ARG A 35 10.34 -1.75 7.09
C ARG A 35 8.95 -1.29 6.63
N PRO A 36 7.99 -1.08 7.55
CA PRO A 36 6.66 -0.59 7.22
C PRO A 36 6.69 0.72 6.41
N VAL A 37 5.67 0.93 5.58
CA VAL A 37 5.45 2.18 4.86
C VAL A 37 4.08 2.71 5.27
N THR A 38 4.02 3.97 5.67
CA THR A 38 2.76 4.67 5.95
C THR A 38 2.32 5.36 4.66
N ILE A 39 1.13 5.03 4.16
CA ILE A 39 0.55 5.67 2.96
C ILE A 39 -0.58 6.58 3.43
N LEU A 40 -0.43 7.87 3.20
CA LEU A 40 -1.44 8.88 3.56
C LEU A 40 -2.66 8.79 2.64
N ASP A 41 -3.81 9.19 3.17
CA ASP A 41 -5.08 9.31 2.45
C ASP A 41 -5.51 8.05 1.67
N ALA A 42 -5.23 6.88 2.25
CA ALA A 42 -5.50 5.57 1.65
C ALA A 42 -6.98 5.34 1.25
N HIS A 43 -7.91 6.08 1.88
CA HIS A 43 -9.35 6.01 1.62
C HIS A 43 -9.73 6.33 0.15
N HIS A 44 -8.90 7.07 -0.59
CA HIS A 44 -9.16 7.38 -2.01
C HIS A 44 -9.20 6.13 -2.91
N VAL A 45 -8.63 4.99 -2.50
CA VAL A 45 -8.70 3.72 -3.25
C VAL A 45 -10.15 3.27 -3.48
N ALA A 46 -11.03 3.53 -2.50
CA ALA A 46 -12.43 3.10 -2.56
C ALA A 46 -13.21 3.67 -3.75
N LYS A 47 -12.72 4.75 -4.38
CA LYS A 47 -13.30 5.29 -5.63
C LYS A 47 -13.35 4.27 -6.77
N SER A 48 -12.37 3.35 -6.82
CA SER A 48 -12.21 2.39 -7.91
C SER A 48 -12.27 0.93 -7.44
N TYR A 49 -11.84 0.67 -6.21
CA TYR A 49 -11.78 -0.69 -5.66
C TYR A 49 -12.07 -0.66 -4.14
N PRO A 50 -13.35 -0.56 -3.74
CA PRO A 50 -13.75 -0.48 -2.34
C PRO A 50 -13.19 -1.59 -1.44
N ALA A 51 -13.11 -2.82 -1.95
CA ALA A 51 -12.67 -3.99 -1.18
C ALA A 51 -11.15 -4.21 -1.19
N PHE A 52 -10.35 -3.34 -1.83
CA PHE A 52 -8.92 -3.58 -2.10
C PHE A 52 -8.11 -4.01 -0.87
N PHE A 53 -8.25 -3.30 0.25
CA PHE A 53 -7.49 -3.63 1.47
C PHE A 53 -7.99 -4.90 2.15
N ASP A 54 -9.28 -5.21 2.06
CA ASP A 54 -9.86 -6.42 2.61
C ASP A 54 -9.43 -7.65 1.81
N ASP A 55 -9.42 -7.53 0.48
CA ASP A 55 -8.92 -8.57 -0.43
C ASP A 55 -7.44 -8.85 -0.19
N LEU A 56 -6.61 -7.80 -0.02
CA LEU A 56 -5.19 -7.98 0.32
C LEU A 56 -5.00 -8.66 1.67
N LYS A 57 -5.77 -8.28 2.70
CA LYS A 57 -5.75 -8.95 4.01
C LYS A 57 -6.17 -10.42 3.90
N ALA A 58 -7.20 -10.73 3.11
CA ALA A 58 -7.65 -12.09 2.86
C ALA A 58 -6.57 -12.94 2.17
N LEU A 59 -5.71 -12.32 1.34
CA LEU A 59 -4.53 -12.94 0.73
C LEU A 59 -3.32 -13.04 1.68
N GLY A 60 -3.44 -12.59 2.93
CA GLY A 60 -2.40 -12.66 3.95
C GLY A 60 -1.50 -11.41 4.04
N ALA A 61 -1.85 -10.31 3.38
CA ALA A 61 -1.12 -9.06 3.53
C ALA A 61 -1.29 -8.49 4.95
N LYS A 62 -0.20 -8.01 5.53
CA LYS A 62 -0.18 -7.33 6.83
C LYS A 62 -0.40 -5.84 6.61
N ILE A 63 -1.65 -5.41 6.62
CA ILE A 63 -2.06 -4.02 6.39
C ILE A 63 -2.92 -3.55 7.56
N GLU A 64 -2.57 -2.41 8.13
CA GLU A 64 -3.34 -1.72 9.17
C GLU A 64 -3.83 -0.38 8.62
N LEU A 65 -5.12 -0.10 8.79
CA LEU A 65 -5.68 1.21 8.49
C LEU A 65 -5.76 1.98 9.81
N VAL A 66 -5.10 3.13 9.89
CA VAL A 66 -4.95 3.92 11.12
C VAL A 66 -5.56 5.30 10.89
N GLY A 67 -6.51 5.69 11.75
CA GLY A 67 -7.20 6.98 11.68
C GLY A 67 -8.36 6.99 10.68
N PHE A 68 -9.53 7.40 11.17
CA PHE A 68 -10.70 7.79 10.38
C PHE A 68 -11.03 9.25 10.70
#